data_AF-A0A5C4PSX9-F1
#
_entry.id   AF-A0A5C4PSX9-F1
#
_cell.length_a   1.000
_cell.length_b   1.000
_cell.length_c   1.000
_cell.angle_alpha   90.00
_cell.angle_beta   90.00
_cell.angle_gamma   90.00
#
_symmetry.space_group_name_H-M   'P 1'
#
loop_
_entity.id
_entity.type
_entity.pdbx_description
1 polymer ?
#
loop_
_entity_poly.entity_id
_entity_poly.type
_entity_poly.pdbx_seq_one_letter_code
_entity_poly.pdbx_strand_id
1 'polypeptide(L)'
;MYALDNSSGVAVMPGIKPQLKSALEPQWFTEGGNGVAPTYPGADWFNIVQAELLNVLKKAGINPDKANHEQLTRAIQKLGGYDFLIGLPLPYPKTTVPTGCLAMRGQSISQSTYPVLYSLYGGTLPDLRGEFIRGWDNGRGVDRGRTILSAQNSTSIALSLGRFSHNGYDGHEITDHDGISATHPGYAKFKATDNSYGDGISYVSIRPRNIALQYICLAG
;
A
#
# COMPACT_ATOMS: atom_id res chain seq x y z
N MET A 1 -11.56 27.96 -0.61
CA MET A 1 -10.68 29.11 -0.89
C MET A 1 -11.11 29.72 -2.21
N TYR A 2 -11.31 31.02 -2.26
CA TYR A 2 -11.68 31.77 -3.47
C TYR A 2 -11.00 33.14 -3.43
N ALA A 3 -10.86 33.79 -4.58
CA ALA A 3 -10.33 35.15 -4.63
C ALA A 3 -11.30 36.14 -3.98
N LEU A 4 -10.82 37.33 -3.60
CA LEU A 4 -11.68 38.44 -3.19
C LEU A 4 -12.74 38.70 -4.27
N ASP A 5 -14.00 38.60 -3.87
CA ASP A 5 -15.16 38.68 -4.76
C ASP A 5 -16.19 39.65 -4.19
N ASN A 6 -15.87 40.94 -4.31
CA ASN A 6 -16.71 42.07 -3.95
C ASN A 6 -16.37 43.29 -4.83
N SER A 7 -17.14 44.37 -4.71
CA SER A 7 -17.00 45.57 -5.55
C SER A 7 -15.72 46.40 -5.31
N SER A 8 -14.90 46.04 -4.31
CA SER A 8 -13.64 46.73 -4.00
C SER A 8 -12.41 46.07 -4.65
N GLY A 9 -12.59 44.89 -5.25
CA GLY A 9 -11.52 44.15 -5.91
C GLY A 9 -11.04 44.80 -7.22
N VAL A 10 -9.77 44.56 -7.55
CA VAL A 10 -9.16 44.96 -8.83
C VAL A 10 -8.72 43.73 -9.62
N ALA A 11 -8.79 43.80 -10.96
CA ALA A 11 -8.53 42.65 -11.83
C ALA A 11 -7.03 42.26 -11.93
N VAL A 12 -6.13 43.19 -11.63
CA VAL A 12 -4.68 42.99 -11.67
C VAL A 12 -4.13 43.19 -10.28
N MET A 13 -3.36 42.22 -9.78
CA MET A 13 -2.72 42.33 -8.47
C MET A 13 -1.82 43.58 -8.44
N PRO A 14 -2.02 44.50 -7.49
CA PRO A 14 -1.14 45.65 -7.31
C PRO A 14 0.30 45.20 -7.05
N GLY A 15 1.27 46.06 -7.41
CA GLY A 15 2.69 45.78 -7.20
C GLY A 15 3.01 45.48 -5.73
N ILE A 16 3.88 44.49 -5.52
CA ILE A 16 4.37 44.11 -4.19
C ILE A 16 5.34 45.20 -3.70
N LYS A 17 5.18 45.65 -2.46
CA LYS A 17 6.06 46.67 -1.89
C LYS A 17 7.48 46.12 -1.68
N PRO A 18 8.52 46.98 -1.69
CA PRO A 18 9.89 46.54 -1.44
C PRO A 18 10.04 45.85 -0.08
N GLN A 19 10.89 44.83 -0.04
CA GLN A 19 11.27 44.15 1.20
C GLN A 19 12.00 45.13 2.14
N LEU A 20 11.51 45.25 3.39
CA LEU A 20 12.12 46.12 4.41
C LEU A 20 13.02 45.38 5.41
N LYS A 21 12.83 44.07 5.59
CA LYS A 21 13.55 43.22 6.54
C LYS A 21 13.95 41.90 5.88
N SER A 22 15.03 41.28 6.34
CA SER A 22 15.49 39.98 5.83
C SER A 22 14.42 38.90 6.03
N ALA A 23 14.34 37.94 5.11
CA ALA A 23 13.44 36.79 5.25
C ALA A 23 13.80 35.89 6.44
N LEU A 24 15.05 35.99 6.94
CA LEU A 24 15.53 35.28 8.11
C LEU A 24 15.19 35.99 9.43
N GLU A 25 14.62 37.20 9.38
CA GLU A 25 14.26 38.02 10.55
C GLU A 25 12.75 38.29 10.60
N PRO A 26 11.92 37.26 10.91
CA PRO A 26 10.48 37.41 10.87
C PRO A 26 9.98 38.47 11.85
N GLN A 27 9.02 39.26 11.41
CA GLN A 27 8.26 40.20 12.24
C GLN A 27 6.89 39.61 12.57
N TRP A 28 6.32 40.00 13.71
CA TRP A 28 5.03 39.50 14.19
C TRP A 28 4.06 40.66 14.43
N PHE A 29 2.76 40.37 14.38
CA PHE A 29 1.73 41.37 14.66
C PHE A 29 1.78 41.83 16.13
N THR A 30 1.58 43.13 16.34
CA THR A 30 1.40 43.74 17.66
C THR A 30 0.14 44.60 17.66
N GLU A 31 -0.54 44.65 18.81
CA GLU A 31 -1.67 45.56 19.07
C GLU A 31 -1.21 47.02 19.31
N GLY A 32 0.08 47.31 19.12
CA GLY A 32 0.68 48.59 19.51
C GLY A 32 0.87 48.71 21.02
N GLY A 33 0.99 49.96 21.50
CA GLY A 33 1.20 50.30 22.91
C GLY A 33 2.36 51.28 23.12
N ASN A 34 2.35 52.03 24.23
CA ASN A 34 3.38 53.03 24.58
C ASN A 34 3.74 53.99 23.43
N GLY A 35 2.73 54.49 22.70
CA GLY A 35 2.92 55.41 21.57
C GLY A 35 3.25 54.74 20.23
N VAL A 36 3.31 53.41 20.18
CA VAL A 36 3.45 52.65 18.92
C VAL A 36 2.08 52.24 18.40
N ALA A 37 1.84 52.46 17.11
CA ALA A 37 0.59 52.06 16.45
C ALA A 37 0.51 50.54 16.26
N PRO A 38 -0.72 49.97 16.20
CA PRO A 38 -0.91 48.57 15.84
C PRO A 38 -0.33 48.22 14.47
N THR A 39 0.02 46.96 14.28
CA THR A 39 0.56 46.47 13.01
C THR A 39 -0.52 46.42 11.93
N TYR A 40 -0.20 46.88 10.72
CA TYR A 40 -1.08 46.78 9.56
C TYR A 40 -0.36 46.09 8.39
N PRO A 41 -0.79 44.89 7.97
CA PRO A 41 -0.06 44.06 6.98
C PRO A 41 -0.12 44.58 5.54
N GLY A 42 -1.09 45.44 5.20
CA GLY A 42 -1.26 45.94 3.83
C GLY A 42 -1.91 44.95 2.86
N ALA A 43 -2.37 45.46 1.71
CA ALA A 43 -3.05 44.67 0.69
C ALA A 43 -2.13 43.64 0.00
N ASP A 44 -0.84 43.95 -0.14
CA ASP A 44 0.18 43.05 -0.69
C ASP A 44 0.31 41.76 0.13
N TRP A 45 0.33 41.85 1.46
CA TRP A 45 0.36 40.67 2.33
C TRP A 45 -0.87 39.77 2.14
N PHE A 46 -2.07 40.35 2.14
CA PHE A 46 -3.31 39.58 1.93
C PHE A 46 -3.39 38.97 0.54
N ASN A 47 -2.95 39.70 -0.49
CA ASN A 47 -2.92 39.20 -1.86
C ASN A 47 -1.93 38.06 -2.04
N ILE A 48 -0.77 38.11 -1.37
CA ILE A 48 0.21 37.00 -1.36
C ILE A 48 -0.41 35.76 -0.73
N VAL A 49 -0.98 35.87 0.47
CA VAL A 49 -1.64 34.73 1.14
C VAL A 49 -2.77 34.16 0.28
N GLN A 50 -3.58 35.03 -0.33
CA GLN A 50 -4.63 34.61 -1.26
C GLN A 50 -4.06 33.84 -2.46
N ALA A 51 -3.01 34.37 -3.09
CA ALA A 51 -2.37 33.75 -4.25
C ALA A 51 -1.76 32.39 -3.91
N GLU A 52 -1.05 32.27 -2.78
CA GLU A 52 -0.47 31.01 -2.31
C GLU A 52 -1.55 29.94 -2.10
N LEU A 53 -2.65 30.27 -1.40
CA LEU A 53 -3.73 29.32 -1.16
C LEU A 53 -4.48 28.93 -2.45
N LEU A 54 -4.66 29.86 -3.39
CA LEU A 54 -5.22 29.54 -4.71
C LEU A 54 -4.27 28.69 -5.55
N ASN A 55 -2.96 28.90 -5.45
CA ASN A 55 -1.95 28.08 -6.11
C ASN A 55 -1.93 26.66 -5.58
N VAL A 56 -2.19 26.44 -4.29
CA VAL A 56 -2.38 25.10 -3.71
C VAL A 56 -3.56 24.38 -4.38
N LEU A 57 -4.72 25.06 -4.55
CA LEU A 57 -5.86 24.48 -5.27
C LEU A 57 -5.52 24.16 -6.73
N LYS A 58 -4.88 25.11 -7.42
CA LYS A 58 -4.45 24.96 -8.81
C LYS A 58 -3.51 23.77 -8.98
N LYS A 59 -2.53 23.62 -8.10
CA LYS A 59 -1.58 22.49 -8.12
C LYS A 59 -2.27 21.16 -7.90
N ALA A 60 -3.32 21.13 -7.07
CA ALA A 60 -4.16 19.95 -6.85
C ALA A 60 -5.22 19.71 -7.95
N GLY A 61 -5.28 20.56 -8.98
CA GLY A 61 -6.29 20.49 -10.04
C GLY A 61 -7.71 20.73 -9.54
N ILE A 62 -7.88 21.54 -8.49
CA ILE A 62 -9.17 21.91 -7.92
C ILE A 62 -9.52 23.34 -8.36
N ASN A 63 -10.68 23.50 -8.98
CA ASN A 63 -11.21 24.83 -9.31
C ASN A 63 -11.74 25.52 -8.05
N PRO A 64 -11.38 26.80 -7.81
CA PRO A 64 -11.94 27.57 -6.71
C PRO A 64 -13.47 27.70 -6.79
N ASP A 65 -14.15 27.43 -5.68
CA ASP A 65 -15.60 27.55 -5.51
C ASP A 65 -15.92 28.25 -4.19
N LYS A 66 -16.61 29.40 -4.24
CA LYS A 66 -16.93 30.20 -3.05
C LYS A 66 -17.84 29.48 -2.05
N ALA A 67 -18.68 28.54 -2.52
CA ALA A 67 -19.62 27.80 -1.68
C ALA A 67 -18.97 26.60 -0.96
N ASN A 68 -17.79 26.16 -1.40
CA ASN A 68 -17.14 24.97 -0.88
C ASN A 68 -16.08 25.30 0.19
N HIS A 69 -16.31 24.83 1.42
CA HIS A 69 -15.43 25.10 2.56
C HIS A 69 -14.33 24.04 2.78
N GLU A 70 -14.24 23.00 1.95
CA GLU A 70 -13.29 21.88 2.13
C GLU A 70 -12.15 21.86 1.10
N GLN A 71 -12.13 22.81 0.18
CA GLN A 71 -11.25 22.77 -1.00
C GLN A 71 -9.76 22.70 -0.63
N LEU A 72 -9.33 23.44 0.39
CA LEU A 72 -7.93 23.46 0.82
C LEU A 72 -7.52 22.12 1.43
N THR A 73 -8.39 21.54 2.26
CA THR A 73 -8.19 20.19 2.82
C THR A 73 -8.05 19.15 1.71
N ARG A 74 -8.93 19.20 0.71
CA ARG A 74 -8.88 18.29 -0.45
C ARG A 74 -7.60 18.50 -1.27
N ALA A 75 -7.14 19.75 -1.42
CA ALA A 75 -5.90 20.03 -2.12
C ALA A 75 -4.68 19.47 -1.36
N ILE A 76 -4.62 19.65 -0.04
CA ILE A 76 -3.55 19.08 0.81
C ILE A 76 -3.56 17.55 0.72
N GLN A 77 -4.73 16.91 0.75
CA GLN A 77 -4.84 15.46 0.61
C GLN A 77 -4.27 14.98 -0.73
N LYS A 78 -4.68 15.60 -1.85
CA LYS A 78 -4.15 15.27 -3.18
C LYS A 78 -2.65 15.50 -3.31
N LEU A 79 -2.14 16.59 -2.73
CA LEU A 79 -0.72 16.96 -2.82
C LEU A 79 0.16 16.19 -1.85
N GLY A 80 -0.41 15.63 -0.78
CA GLY A 80 0.28 14.79 0.20
C GLY A 80 0.92 13.53 -0.41
N GLY A 81 0.51 13.14 -1.62
CA GLY A 81 1.25 12.17 -2.44
C GLY A 81 1.20 10.74 -1.91
N TYR A 82 0.24 10.42 -1.05
CA TYR A 82 0.05 9.07 -0.51
C TYR A 82 -0.94 8.23 -1.31
N ASP A 83 -1.46 8.74 -2.42
CA ASP A 83 -2.43 8.02 -3.27
C ASP A 83 -1.88 6.68 -3.77
N PHE A 84 -0.56 6.57 -3.95
CA PHE A 84 0.07 5.30 -4.32
C PHE A 84 0.01 4.24 -3.21
N LEU A 85 -0.27 4.62 -1.96
CA LEU A 85 -0.48 3.69 -0.83
C LEU A 85 -1.93 3.18 -0.77
N ILE A 86 -2.85 3.80 -1.51
CA ILE A 86 -4.24 3.34 -1.61
C ILE A 86 -4.25 1.95 -2.22
N GLY A 87 -4.95 1.03 -1.56
CA GLY A 87 -5.04 -0.36 -2.00
C GLY A 87 -3.82 -1.24 -1.70
N LEU A 88 -2.71 -0.73 -1.16
CA LEU A 88 -1.57 -1.59 -0.81
C LEU A 88 -1.93 -2.52 0.37
N PRO A 89 -1.61 -3.83 0.30
CA PRO A 89 -1.72 -4.72 1.45
C PRO A 89 -0.70 -4.34 2.52
N LEU A 90 -1.19 -3.85 3.66
CA LEU A 90 -0.38 -3.45 4.81
C LEU A 90 -0.63 -4.42 5.98
N PRO A 91 0.41 -5.09 6.51
CA PRO A 91 0.29 -5.84 7.75
C PRO A 91 -0.03 -4.92 8.93
N TYR A 92 -1.07 -5.25 9.68
CA TYR A 92 -1.60 -4.43 10.76
C TYR A 92 -1.77 -5.25 12.06
N PRO A 93 -1.28 -4.74 13.23
CA PRO A 93 -1.15 -5.54 14.44
C PRO A 93 -2.41 -5.62 15.31
N LYS A 94 -3.50 -4.93 14.95
CA LYS A 94 -4.75 -4.96 15.71
C LYS A 94 -5.88 -5.56 14.89
N THR A 95 -6.91 -6.05 15.58
CA THR A 95 -8.12 -6.61 14.96
C THR A 95 -9.10 -5.53 14.48
N THR A 96 -9.09 -4.37 15.13
CA THR A 96 -9.93 -3.22 14.75
C THR A 96 -9.26 -2.40 13.65
N VAL A 97 -9.84 -2.41 12.45
CA VAL A 97 -9.36 -1.65 11.30
C VAL A 97 -9.45 -0.14 11.59
N PRO A 98 -8.38 0.65 11.38
CA PRO A 98 -8.43 2.10 11.54
C PRO A 98 -9.43 2.77 10.59
N THR A 99 -9.97 3.91 11.01
CA THR A 99 -10.78 4.77 10.13
C THR A 99 -10.01 5.11 8.86
N GLY A 100 -10.68 5.04 7.70
CA GLY A 100 -10.08 5.27 6.39
C GLY A 100 -9.37 4.05 5.79
N CYS A 101 -9.37 2.90 6.48
CA CYS A 101 -8.83 1.65 5.97
C CYS A 101 -9.93 0.59 5.81
N LEU A 102 -9.67 -0.40 4.96
CA LEU A 102 -10.47 -1.63 4.82
C LEU A 102 -9.59 -2.85 5.08
N ALA A 103 -10.14 -3.85 5.78
CA ALA A 103 -9.51 -5.18 5.80
C ALA A 103 -9.61 -5.82 4.41
N MET A 104 -8.59 -6.55 3.98
CA MET A 104 -8.59 -7.27 2.70
C MET A 104 -9.07 -8.70 2.92
N ARG A 105 -10.40 -8.88 2.99
CA ARG A 105 -11.05 -10.14 3.42
C ARG A 105 -12.09 -10.66 2.43
N GLY A 106 -11.93 -10.37 1.14
CA GLY A 106 -12.85 -10.86 0.11
C GLY A 106 -14.16 -10.07 -0.04
N GLN A 107 -14.31 -8.93 0.62
CA GLN A 107 -15.57 -8.16 0.56
C GLN A 107 -15.69 -7.36 -0.75
N SER A 108 -16.93 -7.12 -1.15
CA SER A 108 -17.24 -6.25 -2.29
C SER A 108 -17.00 -4.77 -1.98
N ILE A 109 -16.63 -4.01 -3.01
CA ILE A 109 -16.42 -2.57 -2.98
C ILE A 109 -17.15 -1.90 -4.16
N SER A 110 -17.51 -0.63 -4.02
CA SER A 110 -18.18 0.13 -5.07
C SER A 110 -17.26 1.18 -5.69
N GLN A 111 -17.39 1.39 -7.00
CA GLN A 111 -16.64 2.42 -7.73
C GLN A 111 -17.00 3.85 -7.26
N SER A 112 -18.24 4.07 -6.82
CA SER A 112 -18.68 5.39 -6.35
C SER A 112 -18.06 5.77 -5.01
N THR A 113 -17.85 4.79 -4.11
CA THR A 113 -17.33 5.04 -2.77
C THR A 113 -15.80 4.95 -2.75
N TYR A 114 -15.22 3.99 -3.48
CA TYR A 114 -13.78 3.73 -3.49
C TYR A 114 -13.24 3.66 -4.93
N PRO A 115 -13.26 4.78 -5.68
CA PRO A 115 -12.92 4.78 -7.11
C PRO A 115 -11.51 4.30 -7.41
N VAL A 116 -10.53 4.64 -6.56
CA VAL A 116 -9.12 4.24 -6.72
C VAL A 116 -8.93 2.75 -6.39
N LEU A 117 -9.54 2.26 -5.30
CA LEU A 117 -9.52 0.84 -4.97
C LEU A 117 -10.18 -0.01 -6.05
N TYR A 118 -11.30 0.47 -6.59
CA TYR A 118 -12.03 -0.22 -7.65
C TYR A 118 -11.24 -0.28 -8.95
N SER A 119 -10.46 0.75 -9.30
CA SER A 119 -9.60 0.69 -10.49
C SER A 119 -8.45 -0.31 -10.34
N LEU A 120 -8.02 -0.60 -9.11
CA LEU A 120 -6.96 -1.57 -8.81
C LEU A 120 -7.46 -3.02 -8.72
N TYR A 121 -8.59 -3.24 -8.05
CA TYR A 121 -9.08 -4.60 -7.70
C TYR A 121 -10.42 -4.97 -8.33
N GLY A 122 -11.11 -4.03 -8.99
CA GLY A 122 -12.48 -4.20 -9.42
C GLY A 122 -13.47 -4.15 -8.25
N GLY A 123 -14.59 -4.89 -8.37
CA GLY A 123 -15.67 -4.84 -7.39
C GLY A 123 -15.45 -5.65 -6.12
N THR A 124 -14.32 -6.35 -5.95
CA THR A 124 -14.07 -7.22 -4.79
C THR A 124 -12.60 -7.22 -4.45
N LEU A 125 -12.27 -6.97 -3.17
CA LEU A 125 -10.90 -7.07 -2.70
C LEU A 125 -10.47 -8.55 -2.58
N PRO A 126 -9.18 -8.88 -2.71
CA PRO A 126 -8.72 -10.22 -2.41
C PRO A 126 -8.95 -10.56 -0.94
N ASP A 127 -9.16 -11.84 -0.66
CA ASP A 127 -9.13 -12.37 0.71
C ASP A 127 -7.71 -12.81 1.04
N LEU A 128 -7.00 -12.00 1.83
CA LEU A 128 -5.61 -12.25 2.19
C LEU A 128 -5.47 -12.92 3.56
N ARG A 129 -6.57 -13.35 4.17
CA ARG A 129 -6.54 -14.01 5.48
C ARG A 129 -5.86 -15.39 5.35
N GLY A 130 -4.70 -15.53 5.97
CA GLY A 130 -3.92 -16.77 5.93
C GLY A 130 -3.02 -16.90 4.69
N GLU A 131 -3.00 -15.90 3.82
CA GLU A 131 -2.20 -15.91 2.59
C GLU A 131 -0.78 -15.38 2.81
N PHE A 132 0.17 -15.94 2.06
CA PHE A 132 1.51 -15.39 1.90
C PHE A 132 1.58 -14.61 0.58
N ILE A 133 2.09 -13.38 0.64
CA ILE A 133 2.29 -12.57 -0.57
C ILE A 133 3.63 -12.95 -1.20
N ARG A 134 3.61 -13.30 -2.49
CA ARG A 134 4.81 -13.55 -3.31
C ARG A 134 5.02 -12.45 -4.34
N GLY A 135 6.26 -12.29 -4.79
CA GLY A 135 6.59 -11.40 -5.90
C GLY A 135 6.01 -11.92 -7.21
N TRP A 136 5.51 -11.02 -8.06
CA TRP A 136 5.10 -11.38 -9.41
C TRP A 136 6.32 -11.54 -10.31
N ASP A 137 6.39 -12.66 -11.05
CA ASP A 137 7.53 -12.99 -11.92
C ASP A 137 7.83 -11.91 -12.98
N ASN A 138 6.77 -11.27 -13.49
CA ASN A 138 6.84 -10.23 -14.51
C ASN A 138 7.79 -10.56 -15.68
N GLY A 139 7.81 -11.83 -16.12
CA GLY A 139 8.60 -12.29 -17.26
C GLY A 139 10.05 -12.68 -16.98
N ARG A 140 10.49 -12.69 -15.71
CA ARG A 140 11.83 -13.20 -15.34
C ARG A 140 11.99 -14.69 -15.61
N GLY A 141 10.90 -15.45 -15.57
CA GLY A 141 10.84 -16.86 -15.91
C GLY A 141 11.10 -17.81 -14.74
N VAL A 142 11.08 -17.34 -13.49
CA VAL A 142 11.22 -18.13 -12.26
C VAL A 142 9.86 -18.67 -11.80
N ASP A 143 8.83 -17.82 -11.81
CA ASP A 143 7.45 -18.18 -11.45
C ASP A 143 6.53 -18.11 -12.69
N ARG A 144 6.75 -19.02 -13.65
CA ARG A 144 6.05 -19.04 -14.95
C ARG A 144 4.59 -19.47 -14.82
N GLY A 145 3.74 -18.90 -15.70
CA GLY A 145 2.34 -19.30 -15.83
C GLY A 145 1.41 -18.71 -14.76
N ARG A 146 1.91 -17.81 -13.90
CA ARG A 146 1.13 -17.14 -12.86
C ARG A 146 0.91 -15.66 -13.19
N THR A 147 -0.31 -15.18 -12.94
CA THR A 147 -0.71 -13.78 -13.15
C THR A 147 -0.74 -13.02 -11.82
N ILE A 148 -0.72 -11.68 -11.89
CA ILE A 148 -0.93 -10.85 -10.70
C ILE A 148 -2.25 -11.24 -10.01
N LEU A 149 -2.26 -11.25 -8.68
CA LEU A 149 -3.39 -11.66 -7.83
C LEU A 149 -3.86 -13.13 -7.95
N SER A 150 -3.15 -13.99 -8.68
CA SER A 150 -3.49 -15.42 -8.75
C SER A 150 -3.13 -16.17 -7.46
N ALA A 151 -4.12 -16.87 -6.89
CA ALA A 151 -3.90 -17.78 -5.77
C ALA A 151 -3.10 -19.01 -6.22
N GLN A 152 -2.37 -19.59 -5.27
CA GLN A 152 -1.63 -20.83 -5.49
C GLN A 152 -1.76 -21.69 -4.24
N ASN A 153 -2.08 -22.96 -4.43
CA ASN A 153 -2.06 -23.94 -3.34
C ASN A 153 -0.64 -24.12 -2.80
N SER A 154 -0.55 -24.56 -1.54
CA SER A 154 0.73 -24.90 -0.93
C SER A 154 1.45 -25.99 -1.71
N THR A 155 2.77 -25.87 -1.81
CA THR A 155 3.60 -26.99 -2.25
C THR A 155 3.71 -27.99 -1.10
N SER A 156 3.39 -29.25 -1.36
CA SER A 156 3.54 -30.34 -0.41
C SER A 156 4.88 -31.05 -0.62
N ILE A 157 5.55 -31.42 0.47
CA ILE A 157 6.63 -32.40 0.44
C ILE A 157 5.98 -33.78 0.54
N ALA A 158 6.24 -34.63 -0.44
CA ALA A 158 5.79 -36.01 -0.43
C ALA A 158 6.80 -36.87 0.32
N LEU A 159 6.32 -37.65 1.30
CA LEU A 159 7.05 -38.81 1.77
C LEU A 159 6.58 -40.02 0.97
N SER A 160 7.46 -40.55 0.14
CA SER A 160 7.25 -41.84 -0.54
C SER A 160 7.83 -42.95 0.33
N LEU A 161 6.99 -43.92 0.69
CA LEU A 161 7.39 -45.20 1.27
C LEU A 161 7.14 -46.26 0.21
N GLY A 162 8.20 -46.77 -0.41
CA GLY A 162 8.09 -47.75 -1.49
C GLY A 162 9.41 -48.48 -1.74
N ARG A 163 9.30 -49.55 -2.54
CA ARG A 163 10.44 -50.39 -2.92
C ARG A 163 11.32 -49.66 -3.93
N PHE A 164 12.57 -49.36 -3.57
CA PHE A 164 13.54 -48.87 -4.55
C PHE A 164 14.04 -50.04 -5.40
N SER A 165 14.10 -49.83 -6.72
CA SER A 165 14.55 -50.83 -7.70
C SER A 165 16.02 -51.24 -7.55
N HIS A 166 16.76 -50.65 -6.62
CA HIS A 166 18.12 -51.03 -6.25
C HIS A 166 18.13 -51.98 -5.05
N ASN A 167 18.36 -53.28 -5.28
CA ASN A 167 18.66 -54.31 -4.28
C ASN A 167 17.57 -54.61 -3.22
N GLY A 168 16.31 -54.22 -3.45
CA GLY A 168 15.18 -54.64 -2.60
C GLY A 168 15.13 -53.94 -1.23
N TYR A 169 15.60 -52.69 -1.18
CA TYR A 169 15.50 -51.85 0.01
C TYR A 169 14.28 -50.94 -0.07
N ASP A 170 13.65 -50.73 1.09
CA ASP A 170 12.67 -49.65 1.30
C ASP A 170 13.39 -48.45 1.93
N GLY A 171 12.94 -47.24 1.63
CA GLY A 171 13.54 -46.02 2.15
C GLY A 171 12.67 -44.77 1.96
N HIS A 172 13.18 -43.62 2.39
CA HIS A 172 12.56 -42.32 2.17
C HIS A 172 13.27 -41.60 1.02
N GLU A 173 12.54 -41.20 -0.01
CA GLU A 173 13.06 -40.29 -1.04
C GLU A 173 12.79 -38.84 -0.62
N ILE A 174 13.86 -38.06 -0.46
CA ILE A 174 13.78 -36.60 -0.34
C ILE A 174 14.35 -36.03 -1.63
N THR A 175 13.49 -35.74 -2.61
CA THR A 175 13.88 -35.07 -3.85
C THR A 175 13.93 -33.56 -3.65
N ASP A 176 15.10 -32.97 -3.83
CA ASP A 176 15.21 -31.51 -4.03
C ASP A 176 14.85 -31.18 -5.48
N HIS A 177 13.87 -30.30 -5.69
CA HIS A 177 13.50 -29.83 -7.02
C HIS A 177 14.40 -28.65 -7.40
N ASP A 178 15.63 -28.97 -7.81
CA ASP A 178 16.44 -28.19 -8.76
C ASP A 178 17.70 -28.95 -9.26
N GLY A 179 17.81 -30.27 -9.04
CA GLY A 179 18.85 -31.11 -9.62
C GLY A 179 18.84 -32.53 -9.09
N ILE A 180 18.65 -33.53 -9.95
CA ILE A 180 18.50 -34.94 -9.56
C ILE A 180 19.86 -35.54 -9.18
N SER A 181 20.01 -35.99 -7.93
CA SER A 181 20.94 -37.05 -7.57
C SER A 181 20.25 -38.02 -6.62
N ALA A 182 19.94 -39.22 -7.11
CA ALA A 182 19.07 -40.20 -6.45
C ALA A 182 19.66 -40.85 -5.18
N THR A 183 20.85 -40.47 -4.74
CA THR A 183 21.54 -41.13 -3.62
C THR A 183 22.49 -40.19 -2.85
N HIS A 184 22.09 -39.74 -1.65
CA HIS A 184 22.99 -39.06 -0.70
C HIS A 184 23.63 -40.08 0.27
N PRO A 185 24.89 -39.98 0.72
CA PRO A 185 25.52 -41.01 1.57
C PRO A 185 24.94 -41.22 2.98
N GLY A 186 23.98 -40.39 3.40
CA GLY A 186 23.52 -40.27 4.79
C GLY A 186 22.18 -40.91 5.16
N TYR A 187 21.58 -41.77 4.32
CA TYR A 187 20.28 -42.38 4.64
C TYR A 187 20.39 -43.83 5.14
N ALA A 188 19.47 -44.21 6.03
CA ALA A 188 19.29 -45.58 6.48
C ALA A 188 18.39 -46.34 5.50
N LYS A 189 18.79 -47.54 5.11
CA LYS A 189 18.00 -48.48 4.30
C LYS A 189 17.55 -49.64 5.18
N PHE A 190 16.31 -50.07 5.04
CA PHE A 190 15.83 -51.33 5.61
C PHE A 190 15.54 -52.31 4.46
N LYS A 191 15.88 -53.58 4.67
CA LYS A 191 15.58 -54.63 3.69
C LYS A 191 14.15 -55.11 3.95
N ALA A 192 13.27 -54.98 2.96
CA ALA A 192 11.93 -55.56 3.05
C ALA A 192 12.06 -57.08 3.21
N THR A 193 11.40 -57.66 4.21
CA THR A 193 11.41 -59.12 4.44
C THR A 193 10.27 -59.84 3.72
N ASP A 194 9.21 -59.12 3.33
CA ASP A 194 8.01 -59.65 2.66
C ASP A 194 7.49 -58.68 1.58
N ASN A 195 6.45 -59.09 0.82
CA ASN A 195 5.81 -58.24 -0.19
C ASN A 195 5.14 -57.02 0.44
N SER A 196 5.55 -55.82 0.03
CA SER A 196 4.90 -54.56 0.38
C SER A 196 3.51 -54.48 -0.26
N TYR A 197 2.45 -54.38 0.56
CA TYR A 197 1.08 -54.13 0.09
C TYR A 197 0.76 -52.63 0.26
N GLY A 198 1.09 -51.86 -0.78
CA GLY A 198 0.68 -50.46 -0.91
C GLY A 198 1.84 -49.47 -0.95
N ASP A 199 1.99 -48.77 -2.08
CA ASP A 199 2.77 -47.55 -2.16
C ASP A 199 1.87 -46.40 -1.67
N GLY A 200 2.16 -45.89 -0.47
CA GLY A 200 1.42 -44.76 0.12
C GLY A 200 2.22 -43.48 -0.01
N ILE A 201 1.73 -42.49 -0.76
CA ILE A 201 2.28 -41.13 -0.72
C ILE A 201 1.53 -40.36 0.38
N SER A 202 2.26 -39.98 1.44
CA SER A 202 1.75 -39.02 2.41
C SER A 202 2.26 -37.63 2.04
N TYR A 203 1.34 -36.75 1.63
CA TYR A 203 1.67 -35.34 1.40
C TYR A 203 1.69 -34.58 2.73
N VAL A 204 2.83 -33.99 3.05
CA VAL A 204 2.96 -33.07 4.18
C VAL A 204 3.12 -31.66 3.62
N SER A 205 2.11 -30.82 3.84
CA SER A 205 2.23 -29.40 3.55
C SER A 205 2.98 -28.72 4.69
N ILE A 206 4.11 -28.09 4.36
CA ILE A 206 4.89 -27.31 5.31
C ILE A 206 4.50 -25.84 5.22
N ARG A 207 4.47 -25.14 6.35
CA ARG A 207 4.33 -23.68 6.40
C ARG A 207 5.43 -23.11 7.29
N PRO A 208 6.06 -21.99 6.90
CA PRO A 208 7.00 -21.30 7.77
C PRO A 208 6.34 -20.91 9.09
N ARG A 209 7.11 -20.91 10.19
CA ARG A 209 6.68 -20.27 11.44
C ARG A 209 6.43 -18.80 11.14
N ASN A 210 5.24 -18.31 11.47
CA ASN A 210 4.83 -16.94 11.19
C ASN A 210 4.02 -16.35 12.35
N ILE A 211 3.81 -15.04 12.31
CA ILE A 211 2.93 -14.29 13.21
C ILE A 211 1.79 -13.74 12.37
N ALA A 212 0.56 -13.88 12.86
CA ALA A 212 -0.62 -13.39 12.17
C ALA A 212 -0.79 -11.88 12.41
N LEU A 213 -0.82 -11.12 11.31
CA LEU A 213 -1.25 -9.73 11.25
C LEU A 213 -2.45 -9.64 10.31
N GLN A 214 -3.31 -8.66 10.51
CA GLN A 214 -4.38 -8.39 9.55
C GLN A 214 -3.80 -7.69 8.33
N TYR A 215 -4.22 -8.05 7.11
CA TYR A 215 -3.97 -7.21 5.95
C TYR A 215 -5.08 -6.17 5.83
N ILE A 216 -4.68 -4.90 5.86
CA ILE A 216 -5.56 -3.76 5.58
C ILE A 216 -5.02 -2.97 4.39
N CYS A 217 -5.85 -2.13 3.80
CA CYS A 217 -5.44 -1.14 2.80
C CYS A 217 -6.11 0.20 3.10
N LEU A 218 -5.46 1.30 2.72
CA LEU A 218 -6.11 2.61 2.70
C LEU A 218 -7.23 2.58 1.66
N ALA A 219 -8.41 3.06 2.03
CA ALA A 219 -9.63 2.90 1.22
C ALA A 219 -9.77 3.94 0.11
N GLY A 220 -9.09 5.09 0.26
CA GLY A 220 -9.24 6.26 -0.63
C GLY A 220 -10.48 7.08 -0.32
#